data_AF-A0A9P6KY74-F1
#
_entry.id   AF-A0A9P6KY74-F1
#
_cell.length_a   1.000
_cell.length_b   1.000
_cell.length_c   1.000
_cell.angle_alpha   90.00
_cell.angle_beta   90.00
_cell.angle_gamma   90.00
#
_symmetry.space_group_name_H-M   'P 1'
#
loop_
_entity.id
_entity.type
_entity.pdbx_description
1 polymer ?
#
loop_
_entity_poly.entity_id
_entity_poly.type
_entity_poly.pdbx_seq_one_letter_code
_entity_poly.pdbx_strand_id
1 'polypeptide(L)'
;MDSYEERLKTFQRKIWSTEGVSYTPESLAICGFYADKRSEALTVKCFLCKKVLEGWDDTDIPIVEHYNHRRTCIIFSPNLIKSRKGLLGDLPTATELAKRNFVKYNIFKNKPFVFCYKCGCQDTNHRCRIKNQTYKFNPDEESDFFFVNLISGRYINMLNDITNSKISIPEAAREALEALIDELEQFDPSKTLEDFIAAYCESKVRMVEEKMEKDLKEMLK
;
A
#
# COMPACT_ATOMS: atom_id res chain seq x y z
N MET A 1 -6.56 12.02 -7.11
CA MET A 1 -5.12 12.31 -6.91
C MET A 1 -4.67 11.95 -5.49
N ASP A 2 -5.47 11.19 -4.75
CA ASP A 2 -5.22 10.85 -3.35
C ASP A 2 -4.46 9.52 -3.20
N SER A 3 -4.35 8.72 -4.27
CA SER A 3 -3.55 7.49 -4.29
C SER A 3 -2.20 7.63 -5.01
N TYR A 4 -1.23 6.79 -4.61
CA TYR A 4 0.06 6.61 -5.30
C TYR A 4 -0.13 6.28 -6.78
N GLU A 5 -0.99 5.32 -7.09
CA GLU A 5 -1.29 4.88 -8.46
C GLU A 5 -1.75 6.03 -9.37
N GLU A 6 -2.64 6.89 -8.86
CA GLU A 6 -3.11 8.05 -9.62
C GLU A 6 -2.00 9.09 -9.84
N ARG A 7 -1.14 9.29 -8.83
CA ARG A 7 0.02 10.20 -8.96
C ARG A 7 1.02 9.66 -9.95
N LEU A 8 1.36 8.36 -9.89
CA LEU A 8 2.28 7.70 -10.81
C LEU A 8 1.82 7.83 -12.27
N LYS A 9 0.51 7.67 -12.53
CA LYS A 9 -0.08 7.86 -13.86
C LYS A 9 0.14 9.25 -14.46
N THR A 10 0.42 10.28 -13.65
CA THR A 10 0.71 11.63 -14.19
C THR A 10 2.06 11.73 -14.89
N PHE A 11 3.01 10.86 -14.55
CA PHE A 11 4.36 10.85 -15.11
C PHE A 11 4.43 10.19 -16.49
N GLN A 12 3.41 9.39 -16.87
CA GLN A 12 3.34 8.69 -18.17
C GLN A 12 3.30 9.62 -19.41
N ARG A 13 2.99 10.91 -19.22
CA ARG A 13 2.82 11.87 -20.32
C ARG A 13 4.08 12.67 -20.66
N LYS A 14 5.14 12.53 -19.86
CA LYS A 14 6.40 13.26 -20.01
C LYS A 14 7.57 12.28 -20.02
N ILE A 15 8.68 12.67 -20.63
CA ILE A 15 9.92 11.92 -20.56
C ILE A 15 10.54 12.22 -19.19
N TRP A 16 10.31 11.32 -18.23
CA TRP A 16 11.02 11.30 -16.95
C TRP A 16 12.14 10.28 -17.07
N SER A 17 13.37 10.70 -16.78
CA SER A 17 14.52 9.79 -16.76
C SER A 17 14.30 8.70 -15.72
N THR A 18 14.65 7.47 -16.09
CA THR A 18 14.61 6.30 -15.19
C THR A 18 15.99 5.68 -14.98
N GLU A 19 17.00 6.12 -15.75
CA GLU A 19 18.37 5.62 -15.68
C GLU A 19 19.28 6.69 -15.08
N GLY A 20 20.11 6.28 -14.12
CA GLY A 20 21.12 7.16 -13.51
C GLY A 20 20.59 8.26 -12.58
N VAL A 21 19.27 8.33 -12.35
CA VAL A 21 18.64 9.38 -11.53
C VAL A 21 17.95 8.84 -10.28
N SER A 22 17.95 9.63 -9.21
CA SER A 22 17.30 9.32 -7.93
C SER A 22 15.82 9.73 -7.89
N TYR A 23 15.39 10.65 -8.75
CA TYR A 23 14.02 11.19 -8.80
C TYR A 23 13.09 10.44 -9.77
N THR A 24 13.07 9.10 -9.73
CA THR A 24 12.18 8.31 -10.58
C THR A 24 10.69 8.66 -10.40
N PRO A 25 9.82 8.43 -11.40
CA PRO A 25 8.36 8.61 -11.27
C PRO A 25 7.76 7.96 -10.01
N GLU A 26 8.23 6.77 -9.65
CA GLU A 26 7.81 6.02 -8.47
C GLU A 26 8.21 6.72 -7.17
N SER A 27 9.47 7.17 -7.07
CA SER A 27 9.97 7.87 -5.89
C SER A 27 9.30 9.23 -5.70
N LEU A 28 9.03 9.96 -6.78
CA LEU A 28 8.23 11.18 -6.77
C LEU A 28 6.78 10.89 -6.33
N ALA A 29 6.13 9.89 -6.94
CA ALA A 29 4.75 9.57 -6.62
C ALA A 29 4.56 9.10 -5.18
N ILE A 30 5.47 8.28 -4.63
CA ILE A 30 5.31 7.73 -3.28
C ILE A 30 5.53 8.78 -2.19
N CYS A 31 6.43 9.76 -2.39
CA CYS A 31 6.61 10.88 -1.45
C CYS A 31 5.52 11.97 -1.58
N GLY A 32 4.55 11.77 -2.47
CA GLY A 32 3.33 12.58 -2.57
C GLY A 32 3.33 13.59 -3.73
N PHE A 33 4.27 13.51 -4.66
CA PHE A 33 4.30 14.36 -5.83
C PHE A 33 3.48 13.81 -6.99
N TYR A 34 2.96 14.69 -7.83
CA TYR A 34 2.45 14.38 -9.15
C TYR A 34 3.00 15.38 -10.17
N ALA A 35 3.17 14.95 -11.41
CA ALA A 35 3.64 15.83 -12.49
C ALA A 35 2.59 16.89 -12.82
N ASP A 36 3.01 18.16 -12.89
CA ASP A 36 2.14 19.20 -13.43
C ASP A 36 2.05 19.04 -14.95
N LYS A 37 0.83 18.78 -15.42
CA LYS A 37 0.53 18.58 -16.84
C LYS A 37 0.65 19.85 -17.67
N ARG A 38 0.66 21.03 -17.04
CA ARG A 38 0.71 22.33 -17.72
C ARG A 38 2.11 22.91 -17.83
N SER A 39 3.07 22.36 -17.11
CA SER A 39 4.46 22.81 -17.17
C SER A 39 5.19 22.12 -18.33
N GLU A 40 6.08 22.81 -19.03
CA GLU A 40 7.01 22.20 -19.98
C GLU A 40 8.26 21.64 -19.28
N ALA A 41 8.56 22.12 -18.06
CA ALA A 41 9.64 21.60 -17.22
C ALA A 41 9.22 20.33 -16.45
N LEU A 42 10.20 19.62 -15.86
CA LEU A 42 10.01 18.51 -14.92
C LEU A 42 9.45 18.99 -13.56
N THR A 43 8.35 19.72 -13.60
CA THR A 43 7.69 20.30 -12.43
C THR A 43 6.75 19.28 -11.79
N VAL A 44 6.85 19.15 -10.48
CA VAL A 44 5.94 18.33 -9.66
C VAL A 44 5.25 19.15 -8.57
N LYS A 45 4.08 18.68 -8.12
CA LYS A 45 3.32 19.31 -7.05
C LYS A 45 2.87 18.29 -6.01
N CYS A 46 3.04 18.61 -4.73
CA CYS A 46 2.61 17.72 -3.66
C CYS A 46 1.09 17.75 -3.52
N PHE A 47 0.44 16.57 -3.44
CA PHE A 47 -1.01 16.50 -3.29
C PHE A 47 -1.51 16.99 -1.92
N LEU A 48 -0.64 16.98 -0.89
CA LEU A 48 -0.97 17.39 0.47
C LEU A 48 -0.62 18.85 0.73
N CYS A 49 0.68 19.19 0.72
CA CYS A 49 1.16 20.52 1.09
C CYS A 49 1.15 21.53 -0.06
N LYS A 50 0.84 21.08 -1.29
CA LYS A 50 0.79 21.89 -2.51
C LYS A 50 2.11 22.54 -2.93
N LYS A 51 3.23 22.21 -2.27
CA LYS A 51 4.57 22.67 -2.69
C LYS A 51 4.86 22.18 -4.10
N VAL A 52 5.38 23.10 -4.91
CA VAL A 52 5.86 22.86 -6.27
C VAL A 52 7.38 22.84 -6.24
N LEU A 53 7.96 21.87 -6.95
CA LEU A 53 9.40 21.70 -7.15
C LEU A 53 9.68 21.43 -8.64
N GLU A 54 10.81 21.90 -9.12
CA GLU A 54 11.33 21.76 -10.48
C GLU A 54 12.85 21.93 -10.48
N GLY A 55 13.51 21.69 -11.61
CA GLY A 55 14.97 21.77 -11.72
C GLY A 55 15.68 20.64 -10.97
N TRP A 56 15.23 19.40 -11.18
CA TRP A 56 15.77 18.21 -10.54
C TRP A 56 17.15 17.84 -11.10
N ASP A 57 18.11 17.61 -10.21
CA ASP A 57 19.42 17.05 -10.52
C ASP A 57 19.42 15.53 -10.34
N ASP A 58 20.29 14.81 -11.07
CA ASP A 58 20.35 13.33 -11.07
C ASP A 58 20.47 12.71 -9.66
N THR A 59 21.08 13.44 -8.72
CA THR A 59 21.29 13.00 -7.33
C THR A 59 20.16 13.39 -6.37
N ASP A 60 19.16 14.14 -6.82
CA ASP A 60 18.10 14.63 -5.95
C ASP A 60 17.20 13.50 -5.46
N ILE A 61 17.07 13.39 -4.15
CA ILE A 61 16.21 12.40 -3.50
C ILE A 61 14.86 13.08 -3.19
N PRO A 62 13.74 12.64 -3.78
CA PRO A 62 12.47 13.35 -3.67
C PRO A 62 11.97 13.62 -2.25
N ILE A 63 12.16 12.68 -1.33
CA ILE A 63 11.71 12.85 0.05
C ILE A 63 12.58 13.87 0.83
N VAL A 64 13.89 13.92 0.52
CA VAL A 64 14.85 14.89 1.07
C VAL A 64 14.46 16.28 0.57
N GLU A 65 14.27 16.44 -0.74
CA GLU A 65 13.87 17.72 -1.34
C GLU A 65 12.51 18.20 -0.83
N HIS A 66 11.54 17.29 -0.73
CA HIS A 66 10.25 17.62 -0.14
C HIS A 66 10.40 18.12 1.31
N TYR A 67 11.25 17.48 2.12
CA TYR A 67 11.48 17.92 3.49
C TYR A 67 12.20 19.26 3.53
N ASN A 68 13.30 19.43 2.80
CA ASN A 68 14.09 20.66 2.77
C ASN A 68 13.26 21.87 2.37
N HIS A 69 12.40 21.71 1.36
CA HIS A 69 11.57 22.80 0.85
C HIS A 69 10.21 22.95 1.55
N ARG A 70 9.72 21.94 2.28
CA ARG A 70 8.43 21.99 2.98
C ARG A 70 8.34 21.05 4.19
N ARG A 71 9.16 21.30 5.22
CA ARG A 71 9.17 20.57 6.51
C ARG A 71 7.80 20.45 7.20
N THR A 72 6.88 21.36 6.94
CA THR A 72 5.54 21.38 7.55
C THR A 72 4.52 20.48 6.85
N CYS A 73 4.91 19.72 5.82
CA CYS A 73 4.02 18.73 5.22
C CYS A 73 3.62 17.67 6.25
N ILE A 74 2.33 17.29 6.27
CA ILE A 74 1.78 16.41 7.31
C ILE A 74 2.38 14.99 7.30
N ILE A 75 3.01 14.57 6.20
CA ILE A 75 3.69 13.26 6.10
C ILE A 75 4.94 13.18 6.99
N PHE A 76 5.55 14.32 7.36
CA PHE A 76 6.76 14.38 8.19
C PHE A 76 6.47 14.49 9.69
N SER A 77 5.20 14.58 10.08
CA SER A 77 4.81 14.65 11.50
C SER A 77 3.63 13.74 11.84
N PRO A 78 3.65 12.45 11.44
CA PRO A 78 2.61 11.48 11.75
C PRO A 78 2.51 11.18 13.25
N ASN A 79 3.50 11.55 14.06
CA ASN A 79 3.43 11.52 15.53
C ASN A 79 2.41 12.51 16.10
N LEU A 80 2.05 13.57 15.38
CA LEU A 80 1.04 14.54 15.80
C LEU A 80 -0.37 14.08 15.40
N ILE A 81 -1.32 14.11 16.35
CA ILE A 81 -2.73 13.75 16.09
C ILE A 81 -3.32 14.59 14.94
N LYS A 82 -2.99 15.89 14.87
CA LYS A 82 -3.48 16.78 13.82
C LYS A 82 -3.06 16.33 12.41
N SER A 83 -1.83 15.86 12.25
CA SER A 83 -1.31 15.38 10.97
C SER A 83 -2.01 14.09 10.56
N ARG A 84 -2.22 13.18 11.51
CA ARG A 84 -2.95 11.92 11.28
C ARG A 84 -4.39 12.17 10.88
N LYS A 85 -5.09 13.09 11.55
CA LYS A 85 -6.44 13.53 11.14
C LYS A 85 -6.43 14.08 9.71
N GLY A 86 -5.46 14.93 9.38
CA GLY A 86 -5.31 15.47 8.02
C GLY A 86 -5.08 14.38 6.96
N LEU A 87 -4.32 13.34 7.27
CA LEU A 87 -4.10 12.19 6.37
C LEU A 87 -5.35 11.33 6.24
N LEU A 88 -6.07 11.08 7.34
CA LEU A 88 -7.31 10.30 7.36
C LEU A 88 -8.43 11.01 6.57
N GLY A 89 -8.43 12.35 6.54
CA GLY A 89 -9.41 13.16 5.83
C GLY A 89 -10.81 12.99 6.42
N ASP A 90 -11.81 12.86 5.55
CA ASP A 90 -13.23 12.85 5.94
C ASP A 90 -13.76 11.48 6.38
N LEU A 91 -12.87 10.56 6.78
CA LEU A 91 -13.30 9.28 7.33
C LEU A 91 -14.12 9.52 8.62
N PRO A 92 -15.30 8.91 8.79
CA PRO A 92 -16.12 9.09 10.00
C PRO A 92 -15.38 8.77 11.30
N THR A 93 -14.46 7.79 11.23
CA THR A 93 -13.62 7.32 12.36
C THR A 93 -12.26 8.00 12.43
N ALA A 94 -12.03 9.10 11.70
CA ALA A 94 -10.73 9.75 11.60
C ALA A 94 -10.18 10.19 12.97
N THR A 95 -11.05 10.62 13.89
CA THR A 95 -10.61 11.08 15.22
C THR A 95 -10.12 9.93 16.09
N GLU A 96 -10.86 8.83 16.11
CA GLU A 96 -10.58 7.61 16.86
C GLU A 96 -9.30 6.96 16.33
N LEU A 97 -9.22 6.80 15.01
CA LEU A 97 -8.06 6.24 14.32
C LEU A 97 -6.80 7.10 14.55
N ALA A 98 -6.91 8.43 14.46
CA ALA A 98 -5.79 9.31 14.75
C ALA A 98 -5.31 9.16 16.21
N LYS A 99 -6.20 9.01 17.20
CA LYS A 99 -5.78 8.76 18.59
C LYS A 99 -5.00 7.45 18.74
N ARG A 100 -5.26 6.47 17.86
CA ARG A 100 -4.66 5.12 17.87
C ARG A 100 -3.44 4.96 16.95
N ASN A 101 -2.83 6.05 16.48
CA ASN A 101 -1.65 6.07 15.59
C ASN A 101 -1.92 5.64 14.14
N PHE A 102 -3.16 5.71 13.66
CA PHE A 102 -3.47 5.39 12.27
C PHE A 102 -3.34 6.60 11.35
N VAL A 103 -2.93 6.33 10.12
CA VAL A 103 -2.93 7.26 8.99
C VAL A 103 -3.60 6.59 7.80
N LYS A 104 -4.08 7.40 6.85
CA LYS A 104 -4.48 6.94 5.52
C LYS A 104 -3.47 7.43 4.50
N TYR A 105 -2.97 6.53 3.66
CA TYR A 105 -2.10 6.89 2.55
C TYR A 105 -2.30 5.92 1.38
N ASN A 106 -3.24 6.26 0.50
CA ASN A 106 -3.74 5.30 -0.49
C ASN A 106 -2.65 4.89 -1.49
N ILE A 107 -2.51 3.58 -1.70
CA ILE A 107 -1.64 3.03 -2.73
C ILE A 107 -2.42 2.88 -4.04
N PHE A 108 -3.54 2.15 -3.99
CA PHE A 108 -4.43 1.92 -5.12
C PHE A 108 -5.58 2.91 -5.15
N LYS A 109 -6.06 3.22 -6.36
CA LYS A 109 -7.25 4.05 -6.54
C LYS A 109 -8.48 3.36 -5.92
N ASN A 110 -9.33 4.15 -5.26
CA ASN A 110 -10.58 3.69 -4.63
C ASN A 110 -10.43 2.60 -3.54
N LYS A 111 -9.22 2.32 -3.07
CA LYS A 111 -8.96 1.36 -2.00
C LYS A 111 -8.25 2.07 -0.83
N PRO A 112 -8.99 2.49 0.21
CA PRO A 112 -8.40 3.15 1.36
C PRO A 112 -7.30 2.29 2.00
N PHE A 113 -6.10 2.85 2.14
CA PHE A 113 -5.01 2.19 2.84
C PHE A 113 -4.81 2.87 4.19
N VAL A 114 -5.45 2.31 5.21
CA VAL A 114 -5.42 2.78 6.60
C VAL A 114 -4.56 1.84 7.42
N PHE A 115 -3.55 2.39 8.11
CA PHE A 115 -2.56 1.59 8.84
C PHE A 115 -1.93 2.38 9.98
N CYS A 116 -1.38 1.66 10.95
CA CYS A 116 -0.55 2.24 12.00
C CYS A 116 0.72 2.83 11.40
N TYR A 117 0.95 4.15 11.52
CA TYR A 117 2.11 4.79 10.89
C TYR A 117 3.45 4.24 11.38
N LYS A 118 3.45 3.56 12.54
CA LYS A 118 4.64 2.99 13.15
C LYS A 118 5.01 1.62 12.60
N CYS A 119 4.08 0.68 12.61
CA CYS A 119 4.37 -0.73 12.28
C CYS A 119 3.69 -1.22 11.00
N GLY A 120 2.82 -0.42 10.38
CA GLY A 120 2.11 -0.81 9.16
C GLY A 120 0.88 -1.70 9.39
N CYS A 121 0.58 -2.11 10.63
CA CYS A 121 -0.58 -2.94 10.91
C CYS A 121 -1.90 -2.26 10.52
N GLN A 122 -2.75 -2.97 9.77
CA GLN A 122 -4.06 -2.49 9.32
C GLN A 122 -5.20 -2.86 10.28
N ASP A 123 -5.00 -3.85 11.15
CA ASP A 123 -5.97 -4.16 12.19
C ASP A 123 -6.10 -2.95 13.12
N THR A 124 -7.26 -2.29 13.04
CA THR A 124 -7.55 -1.09 13.83
C THR A 124 -7.56 -1.37 15.33
N ASN A 125 -7.66 -2.65 15.74
CA ASN A 125 -7.67 -3.09 17.12
C ASN A 125 -6.30 -3.42 17.72
N HIS A 126 -5.23 -3.47 16.92
CA HIS A 126 -3.92 -3.85 17.40
C HIS A 126 -3.35 -2.88 18.46
N ARG A 127 -2.45 -3.40 19.30
CA ARG A 127 -1.61 -2.61 20.21
C ARG A 127 -0.19 -2.55 19.67
N CYS A 128 0.21 -1.38 19.18
CA CYS A 128 1.54 -1.18 18.61
C CYS A 128 2.63 -1.33 19.68
N ARG A 129 3.60 -2.21 19.44
CA ARG A 129 4.78 -2.41 20.32
C ARG A 129 5.83 -1.30 20.16
N ILE A 130 5.78 -0.53 19.05
CA ILE A 130 6.72 0.56 18.77
C ILE A 130 6.35 1.80 19.60
N LYS A 131 7.25 2.22 20.49
CA LYS A 131 7.07 3.36 21.38
C LYS A 131 7.22 4.69 20.63
N ASN A 132 6.58 5.75 21.13
CA ASN A 132 6.58 7.09 20.51
C ASN A 132 7.84 7.91 20.78
N GLN A 133 8.61 7.56 21.80
CA GLN A 133 9.59 8.46 22.43
C GLN A 133 10.75 8.87 21.52
N THR A 134 10.91 8.23 20.37
CA THR A 134 12.03 8.43 19.44
C THR A 134 11.63 9.05 18.10
N TYR A 135 10.35 9.39 17.86
CA TYR A 135 9.96 9.88 16.54
C TYR A 135 10.52 11.27 16.24
N LYS A 136 11.46 11.33 15.30
CA LYS A 136 11.92 12.53 14.62
C LYS A 136 12.09 12.17 13.16
N PHE A 137 11.41 12.88 12.26
CA PHE A 137 11.64 12.68 10.84
C PHE A 137 13.04 13.19 10.49
N ASN A 138 13.84 12.32 9.90
CA ASN A 138 15.14 12.63 9.32
C ASN A 138 15.18 11.95 7.95
N PRO A 139 15.24 12.71 6.84
CA PRO A 139 15.27 12.12 5.50
C PRO A 139 16.62 11.46 5.17
N ASP A 140 17.68 11.77 5.95
CA ASP A 140 19.04 11.31 5.71
C ASP A 140 19.38 10.01 6.46
N GLU A 141 18.46 9.49 7.29
CA GLU A 141 18.67 8.32 8.14
C GLU A 141 17.59 7.25 7.92
N GLU A 142 17.97 5.98 8.13
CA GLU A 142 16.99 4.90 8.20
C GLU A 142 16.05 5.07 9.40
N SER A 143 14.82 4.58 9.25
CA SER A 143 13.77 4.72 10.26
C SER A 143 13.08 3.39 10.54
N ASP A 144 12.79 3.10 11.80
CA ASP A 144 11.98 1.95 12.21
C ASP A 144 10.48 2.14 11.95
N PHE A 145 10.06 3.37 11.64
CA PHE A 145 8.65 3.69 11.41
C PHE A 145 8.24 3.33 9.97
N PHE A 146 7.30 2.41 9.84
CA PHE A 146 6.74 1.93 8.59
C PHE A 146 6.35 3.07 7.63
N PHE A 147 5.66 4.11 8.11
CA PHE A 147 5.21 5.19 7.24
C PHE A 147 6.37 6.01 6.66
N VAL A 148 7.46 6.18 7.41
CA VAL A 148 8.67 6.85 6.92
C VAL A 148 9.33 6.00 5.85
N ASN A 149 9.52 4.69 6.10
CA ASN A 149 10.04 3.76 5.09
C ASN A 149 9.18 3.76 3.81
N LEU A 150 7.86 3.85 3.95
CA LEU A 150 6.94 3.93 2.81
C LEU A 150 7.16 5.20 1.99
N ILE A 151 7.09 6.39 2.60
CA ILE A 151 7.22 7.66 1.86
C ILE A 151 8.65 7.92 1.36
N SER A 152 9.66 7.30 1.97
CA SER A 152 11.04 7.31 1.50
C SER A 152 11.31 6.30 0.37
N GLY A 153 10.31 5.52 -0.03
CA GLY A 153 10.41 4.63 -1.20
C GLY A 153 11.04 3.26 -0.95
N ARG A 154 11.23 2.84 0.31
CA ARG A 154 11.83 1.53 0.66
C ARG A 154 11.06 0.34 0.09
N TYR A 155 9.77 0.52 -0.18
CA TYR A 155 8.88 -0.51 -0.70
C TYR A 155 8.57 -0.37 -2.20
N ILE A 156 9.22 0.54 -2.94
CA ILE A 156 8.89 0.79 -4.37
C ILE A 156 8.92 -0.48 -5.21
N ASN A 157 9.92 -1.35 -5.05
CA ASN A 157 10.01 -2.60 -5.81
C ASN A 157 8.78 -3.49 -5.57
N MET A 158 8.42 -3.70 -4.31
CA MET A 158 7.21 -4.45 -3.94
C MET A 158 5.94 -3.77 -4.46
N LEU A 159 5.86 -2.45 -4.40
CA LEU A 159 4.71 -1.71 -4.93
C LEU A 159 4.62 -1.85 -6.45
N ASN A 160 5.75 -1.79 -7.16
CA ASN A 160 5.83 -1.99 -8.60
C ASN A 160 5.43 -3.40 -8.97
N ASP A 161 5.88 -4.40 -8.22
CA ASP A 161 5.44 -5.78 -8.40
C ASP A 161 3.92 -5.83 -8.27
N ILE A 162 3.30 -5.26 -7.23
CA ILE A 162 1.84 -5.34 -7.06
C ILE A 162 1.09 -4.50 -8.10
N THR A 163 1.59 -3.32 -8.50
CA THR A 163 0.90 -2.44 -9.47
C THR A 163 1.07 -2.91 -10.91
N ASN A 164 2.20 -3.54 -11.25
CA ASN A 164 2.49 -4.07 -12.58
C ASN A 164 2.17 -5.56 -12.71
N SER A 165 1.97 -6.24 -11.59
CA SER A 165 1.41 -7.59 -11.54
C SER A 165 0.10 -7.57 -12.29
N LYS A 166 0.11 -8.17 -13.48
CA LYS A 166 -1.09 -8.67 -14.17
C LYS A 166 -1.72 -9.83 -13.40
N ILE A 167 -1.61 -9.88 -12.07
CA ILE A 167 -2.37 -10.81 -11.25
C ILE A 167 -3.78 -10.23 -11.15
N SER A 168 -4.47 -10.20 -12.29
CA SER A 168 -5.91 -10.27 -12.32
C SER A 168 -6.22 -11.69 -11.87
N ILE A 169 -6.40 -11.90 -10.57
CA ILE A 169 -6.97 -13.15 -10.06
C ILE A 169 -8.36 -13.22 -10.70
N PRO A 170 -8.63 -14.17 -11.61
CA PRO A 170 -9.97 -14.33 -12.16
C PRO A 170 -10.94 -14.51 -10.99
N GLU A 171 -12.17 -14.02 -11.11
CA GLU A 171 -13.14 -14.08 -10.00
C GLU A 171 -13.27 -15.50 -9.42
N ALA A 172 -13.25 -16.52 -10.29
CA ALA A 172 -13.23 -17.92 -9.89
C ALA A 172 -12.03 -18.32 -9.01
N ALA A 173 -10.84 -17.77 -9.29
CA ALA A 173 -9.66 -18.01 -8.46
C ALA A 173 -9.71 -17.21 -7.16
N ARG A 174 -10.37 -16.05 -7.14
CA ARG A 174 -10.61 -15.26 -5.92
C ARG A 174 -11.58 -15.99 -4.99
N GLU A 175 -12.70 -16.46 -5.52
CA GLU A 175 -13.68 -17.30 -4.81
C GLU A 175 -13.02 -18.58 -4.28
N ALA A 176 -12.18 -19.23 -5.08
CA ALA A 176 -11.45 -20.42 -4.64
C ALA A 176 -10.47 -20.10 -3.48
N LEU A 177 -9.77 -18.96 -3.55
CA LEU A 177 -8.87 -18.50 -2.48
C LEU A 177 -9.64 -18.10 -1.21
N GLU A 178 -10.81 -17.49 -1.33
CA GLU A 178 -11.66 -17.15 -0.18
C GLU A 178 -12.19 -18.41 0.51
N ALA A 179 -12.67 -19.40 -0.25
CA ALA A 179 -13.06 -20.69 0.30
C ALA A 179 -11.89 -21.42 1.00
N LEU A 180 -10.68 -21.31 0.46
CA LEU A 180 -9.46 -21.83 1.09
C LEU A 180 -9.15 -21.10 2.42
N ILE A 181 -9.30 -19.78 2.47
CA ILE A 181 -9.04 -18.98 3.67
C ILE A 181 -10.06 -19.33 4.79
N ASP A 182 -11.33 -19.47 4.47
CA ASP A 182 -12.37 -19.84 5.44
C ASP A 182 -12.11 -21.23 6.07
N GLU A 183 -11.59 -22.17 5.29
CA GLU A 183 -11.21 -23.50 5.77
C GLU A 183 -9.87 -23.48 6.55
N LEU A 184 -8.94 -22.58 6.19
CA LEU A 184 -7.70 -22.35 6.94
C LEU A 184 -7.98 -21.85 8.37
N GLU A 185 -9.00 -21.01 8.56
CA GLU A 185 -9.36 -20.50 9.90
C GLU A 185 -9.78 -21.61 10.88
N GLN A 186 -10.26 -22.74 10.35
CA GLN A 186 -10.69 -23.91 11.13
C GLN A 186 -9.62 -25.00 11.19
N PHE A 187 -8.52 -24.81 10.47
CA PHE A 187 -7.47 -25.81 10.36
C PHE A 187 -6.57 -25.83 11.61
N ASP A 188 -6.10 -27.02 11.96
CA ASP A 188 -5.23 -27.24 13.10
C ASP A 188 -3.90 -26.47 12.93
N PRO A 189 -3.60 -25.48 13.81
CA PRO A 189 -2.38 -24.68 13.70
C PRO A 189 -1.07 -25.46 13.85
N SER A 190 -1.14 -26.71 14.33
CA SER A 190 0.03 -27.59 14.47
C SER A 190 0.43 -28.30 13.17
N LYS A 191 -0.39 -28.21 12.12
CA LYS A 191 -0.20 -28.85 10.82
C LYS A 191 0.48 -27.90 9.83
N THR A 192 1.15 -28.46 8.83
CA THR A 192 1.83 -27.67 7.81
C THR A 192 0.86 -27.15 6.75
N LEU A 193 1.27 -26.13 6.00
CA LEU A 193 0.50 -25.66 4.84
C LEU A 193 0.32 -26.77 3.78
N GLU A 194 1.31 -27.66 3.66
CA GLU A 194 1.23 -28.80 2.75
C GLU A 194 0.15 -29.81 3.19
N ASP A 195 0.08 -30.12 4.49
CA ASP A 195 -0.98 -30.95 5.06
C ASP A 195 -2.37 -30.36 4.81
N PHE A 196 -2.50 -29.03 4.94
CA PHE A 196 -3.75 -28.32 4.66
C PHE A 196 -4.16 -28.48 3.20
N ILE A 197 -3.24 -28.17 2.27
CA ILE A 197 -3.53 -28.21 0.83
C ILE A 197 -3.91 -29.63 0.40
N ALA A 198 -3.21 -30.66 0.92
CA ALA A 198 -3.54 -32.05 0.66
C ALA A 198 -4.96 -32.40 1.12
N ALA A 199 -5.30 -32.09 2.38
CA ALA A 199 -6.61 -32.37 2.95
C ALA A 199 -7.76 -31.63 2.23
N TYR A 200 -7.55 -30.36 1.89
CA TYR A 200 -8.51 -29.57 1.13
C TYR A 200 -8.77 -30.18 -0.25
N CYS A 201 -7.71 -30.50 -0.98
CA CYS A 201 -7.80 -31.12 -2.31
C CYS A 201 -8.54 -32.46 -2.26
N GLU A 202 -8.20 -33.34 -1.32
CA GLU A 202 -8.89 -34.62 -1.14
C GLU A 202 -10.40 -34.43 -0.88
N SER A 203 -10.76 -33.49 -0.01
CA SER A 203 -12.16 -33.21 0.31
C SER A 203 -12.94 -32.71 -0.92
N LYS A 204 -12.37 -31.78 -1.71
CA LYS A 204 -13.04 -31.25 -2.90
C LYS A 204 -13.15 -32.29 -4.01
N VAL A 205 -12.13 -33.13 -4.21
CA VAL A 205 -12.17 -34.24 -5.19
C VAL A 205 -13.30 -35.20 -4.83
N ARG A 206 -13.39 -35.61 -3.57
CA ARG A 206 -14.47 -36.51 -3.10
C ARG A 206 -15.86 -35.91 -3.34
N MET A 207 -16.05 -34.62 -3.07
CA MET A 207 -17.33 -33.94 -3.35
C MET A 207 -17.71 -33.96 -4.83
N VAL A 208 -16.72 -33.84 -5.73
CA VAL A 208 -16.97 -33.91 -7.18
C VAL A 208 -17.32 -35.34 -7.59
N GLU A 209 -16.62 -36.35 -7.08
CA GLU A 209 -16.90 -37.76 -7.35
C GLU A 209 -18.32 -38.16 -6.90
N GLU A 210 -18.71 -37.78 -5.68
CA GLU A 210 -20.06 -38.02 -5.16
C GLU A 210 -21.15 -37.36 -6.01
N LYS A 211 -20.88 -36.13 -6.50
CA LYS A 211 -21.81 -35.42 -7.40
C LYS A 211 -21.91 -36.12 -8.75
N MET A 212 -20.77 -36.52 -9.34
CA MET A 212 -20.75 -37.26 -10.61
C MET A 212 -21.52 -38.58 -10.51
N GLU A 213 -21.33 -39.34 -9.43
CA GLU A 213 -22.08 -40.58 -9.20
C GLU A 213 -23.59 -40.33 -9.10
N LYS A 214 -23.98 -39.26 -8.42
CA LYS A 214 -25.39 -38.88 -8.29
C LYS A 214 -25.99 -38.53 -9.66
N ASP A 215 -25.30 -37.70 -10.44
CA ASP A 215 -25.75 -37.31 -11.79
C ASP A 215 -25.87 -38.53 -12.71
N LEU A 216 -24.91 -39.47 -12.65
CA LEU A 216 -24.97 -40.76 -13.36
C LEU A 216 -26.20 -41.60 -12.99
N LYS A 217 -26.51 -41.69 -11.69
CA LYS A 217 -27.70 -42.42 -11.20
C LYS A 217 -29.01 -41.76 -11.62
N GLU A 218 -29.03 -40.45 -11.81
CA GLU A 218 -30.19 -39.71 -12.30
C GLU A 218 -30.37 -39.86 -13.81
N MET A 219 -29.28 -39.92 -14.59
CA MET A 219 -29.33 -40.15 -16.05
C MET A 219 -29.74 -41.57 -16.46
N LEU A 220 -29.52 -42.55 -15.58
CA LEU A 220 -29.86 -43.97 -15.81
C LEU A 220 -31.28 -44.35 -15.36
N LYS A 221 -32.07 -43.38 -14.89
CA LYS A 221 -33.50 -43.54 -14.55
C LYS A 221 -34.38 -43.00 -15.67
#